data_AF-A0A7C2F2X3-F1
#
_entry.id   AF-A0A7C2F2X3-F1
#
_cell.length_a   1.000
_cell.length_b   1.000
_cell.length_c   1.000
_cell.angle_alpha   90.00
_cell.angle_beta   90.00
_cell.angle_gamma   90.00
#
_symmetry.space_group_name_H-M   'P 1'
#
loop_
_entity.id
_entity.type
_entity.pdbx_description
1 polymer ?
#
loop_
_entity_poly.entity_id
_entity_poly.type
_entity_poly.pdbx_seq_one_letter_code
_entity_poly.pdbx_strand_id
1 'polypeptide(L)' 'MLVAIRRRQGGARTVGAPICSFCFKPGGQVKKLIAGPSAFICNECVIICNEIVTNDRRAGSIVDFP' A
#
# COMPACT_ATOMS: atom_id res chain seq x y z
N MET A 1 9.78 -9.30 -39.51
CA MET A 1 9.20 -10.64 -39.26
C MET A 1 10.30 -11.51 -38.64
N LEU A 2 10.54 -11.42 -37.32
CA LEU A 2 11.24 -12.40 -36.47
C LEU A 2 11.20 -11.91 -35.01
N VAL A 3 10.16 -12.40 -34.32
CA VAL A 3 10.14 -12.85 -32.92
C VAL A 3 10.86 -11.98 -31.86
N ALA A 4 10.06 -11.22 -31.11
CA ALA A 4 10.21 -11.13 -29.67
C ALA A 4 8.83 -11.04 -29.01
N ILE A 5 8.01 -12.06 -29.22
CA ILE A 5 6.88 -12.36 -28.32
C ILE A 5 7.50 -12.70 -26.96
N ARG A 6 7.84 -11.67 -26.18
CA ARG A 6 8.25 -11.84 -24.79
C ARG A 6 7.09 -12.50 -24.09
N ARG A 7 7.33 -13.77 -23.77
CA ARG A 7 6.47 -14.71 -23.06
C ARG A 7 5.56 -13.97 -22.09
N ARG A 8 4.25 -14.12 -22.28
CA ARG A 8 3.23 -13.83 -21.27
C ARG A 8 3.78 -14.29 -19.93
N GLN A 9 4.21 -13.34 -19.10
CA GLN A 9 4.39 -13.62 -17.69
C GLN A 9 3.00 -13.97 -17.20
N GLY A 10 2.77 -15.26 -16.95
CA GLY A 10 1.70 -15.72 -16.10
C GLY A 10 1.95 -15.17 -14.70
N GLY A 11 1.64 -13.89 -14.49
CA GLY A 11 1.33 -13.38 -13.17
C GLY A 11 -0.04 -13.90 -12.82
N ALA A 12 -0.13 -14.71 -11.77
CA ALA A 12 -1.38 -15.19 -11.22
C ALA A 12 -2.38 -14.02 -11.17
N ARG A 13 -3.48 -14.13 -11.93
CA ARG A 13 -4.60 -13.21 -11.83
C ARG A 13 -5.21 -13.40 -10.44
N THR A 14 -4.71 -12.67 -9.45
CA THR A 14 -5.37 -12.53 -8.15
C THR A 14 -6.56 -11.59 -8.34
N VAL A 15 -7.63 -12.13 -8.91
CA VAL A 15 -8.93 -11.47 -8.99
C VAL A 15 -9.31 -11.08 -7.56
N GLY A 16 -9.22 -9.78 -7.24
CA GLY A 16 -9.65 -9.23 -5.95
C GLY A 16 -8.61 -9.27 -4.81
N ALA A 17 -7.31 -9.15 -5.08
CA ALA A 17 -6.35 -8.94 -4.00
C ALA A 17 -6.69 -7.64 -3.23
N PRO A 18 -6.83 -7.68 -1.89
CA PRO A 18 -7.15 -6.49 -1.10
C PRO A 18 -6.06 -5.43 -1.29
N ILE A 19 -6.47 -4.16 -1.42
CA ILE A 19 -5.58 -3.02 -1.62
C ILE A 19 -5.39 -2.29 -0.30
N CYS A 20 -4.18 -1.77 -0.05
CA CYS A 20 -3.96 -0.88 1.08
C CYS A 20 -4.74 0.42 0.86
N SER A 21 -5.52 0.86 1.86
CA SER A 21 -6.31 2.09 1.80
C SER A 21 -5.45 3.37 1.81
N PHE A 22 -4.17 3.27 2.18
CA PHE A 22 -3.28 4.43 2.34
C PHE A 22 -2.32 4.61 1.16
N CYS A 23 -1.70 3.54 0.68
CA CYS A 23 -0.73 3.59 -0.43
C CYS A 23 -1.27 3.01 -1.74
N PHE A 24 -2.52 2.50 -1.75
CA PHE A 24 -3.21 1.90 -2.90
C PHE A 24 -2.49 0.72 -3.56
N LYS A 25 -1.44 0.17 -2.93
CA LYS A 25 -0.75 -1.03 -3.42
C LYS A 25 -1.58 -2.29 -3.13
N PRO A 26 -1.66 -3.23 -4.08
CA PRO A 26 -2.32 -4.51 -3.86
C PRO A 26 -1.53 -5.39 -2.88
N GLY A 27 -2.23 -6.29 -2.18
CA GLY A 27 -1.64 -7.24 -1.23
C GLY A 27 -0.47 -8.07 -1.78
N GLY A 28 -0.45 -8.34 -3.08
CA GLY A 28 0.66 -9.06 -3.73
C GLY A 28 1.93 -8.23 -3.93
N GLN A 29 1.87 -6.91 -3.78
CA GLN A 29 3.00 -5.99 -3.94
C GLN A 29 3.58 -5.53 -2.60
N VAL A 30 2.93 -5.84 -1.48
CA VAL A 30 3.37 -5.47 -0.14
C VAL A 30 3.82 -6.69 0.65
N LYS A 31 4.81 -6.50 1.53
CA LYS A 31 5.37 -7.60 2.33
C LYS A 31 4.35 -8.17 3.32
N LYS A 32 3.49 -7.32 3.87
CA LYS A 32 2.40 -7.70 4.76
C LYS A 32 1.25 -6.71 4.62
N LEU A 33 0.04 -7.24 4.40
CA LEU A 33 -1.21 -6.49 4.42
C LEU A 33 -2.06 -6.98 5.59
N ILE A 34 -2.55 -6.05 6.41
CA ILE A 34 -3.41 -6.29 7.55
C ILE A 34 -4.85 -5.97 7.12
N ALA A 35 -5.73 -6.96 7.23
CA ALA A 35 -7.15 -6.81 6.94
C ALA A 35 -7.93 -6.54 8.23
N GLY A 36 -8.60 -5.39 8.29
CA GLY A 36 -9.61 -5.08 9.30
C GLY A 36 -11.04 -5.22 8.73
N PRO A 37 -12.08 -5.07 9.58
CA PRO A 37 -13.48 -5.19 9.14
C PRO A 37 -13.88 -4.22 8.03
N SER A 38 -13.28 -3.01 8.02
CA SER A 38 -13.63 -1.93 7.10
C SER A 38 -12.43 -1.24 6.45
N ALA A 39 -11.20 -1.70 6.70
CA ALA A 39 -9.99 -1.04 6.23
C ALA A 39 -8.83 -2.03 6.04
N PHE A 40 -7.91 -1.69 5.14
CA PHE A 40 -6.70 -2.47 4.87
C PHE A 40 -5.47 -1.57 4.97
N ILE A 41 -4.45 -2.02 5.69
CA ILE A 41 -3.20 -1.27 5.87
C ILE A 41 -1.99 -2.17 5.70
N CYS A 42 -0.95 -1.71 5.00
CA CYS A 42 0.30 -2.46 4.87
C CYS A 42 1.32 -2.09 5.95
N ASN A 43 2.34 -2.93 6.14
CA ASN A 43 3.37 -2.71 7.17
C ASN A 43 4.12 -1.37 7.02
N GLU A 44 4.33 -0.89 5.80
CA GLU A 44 5.05 0.36 5.53
C GLU A 44 4.20 1.56 5.97
N CYS A 45 2.91 1.56 5.62
CA CYS A 45 1.96 2.57 6.07
C CYS A 45 1.80 2.57 7.60
N VAL A 46 1.82 1.41 8.26
CA VAL A 46 1.79 1.34 9.74
C VAL A 46 2.97 2.08 10.35
N ILE A 47 4.18 1.91 9.81
CA ILE A 47 5.39 2.59 10.33
C ILE A 47 5.24 4.10 10.16
N ILE A 48 4.88 4.56 8.97
CA ILE A 48 4.68 5.99 8.66
C ILE A 48 3.59 6.59 9.55
N CYS A 49 2.43 5.94 9.67
CA CYS A 49 1.36 6.39 10.54
C CYS A 49 1.79 6.43 12.01
N ASN A 50 2.56 5.43 12.48
CA ASN A 50 3.08 5.40 13.84
C ASN A 50 4.10 6.52 14.10
N GLU A 51 4.95 6.83 13.13
CA GLU A 51 5.86 7.98 13.20
C GLU A 51 5.07 9.30 13.31
N ILE A 52 4.05 9.50 12.48
CA ILE A 52 3.18 10.68 12.53
C ILE A 52 2.49 10.79 13.90
N VAL A 53 1.81 9.73 14.35
CA VAL A 53 1.07 9.71 15.63
C VAL A 53 2.00 9.91 16.84
N THR A 54 3.21 9.35 16.79
CA THR A 54 4.19 9.49 17.87
C THR A 54 4.83 10.89 17.86
N ASN A 55 5.04 11.47 16.68
CA ASN A 55 5.61 12.81 16.51
C ASN A 55 4.58 13.93 16.74
N ASP A 56 3.28 13.62 16.73
CA ASP A 56 2.18 14.56 17.03
C ASP A 56 2.24 15.14 18.46
N ARG A 57 3.02 14.54 19.37
CA ARG A 57 3.28 15.11 20.72
C ARG A 57 4.18 16.35 20.70
N ARG A 58 4.74 16.76 19.54
CA ARG A 58 5.63 17.94 19.42
C ARG A 58 5.45 18.84 18.19
N ALA A 59 4.54 18.55 17.26
CA ALA A 59 4.42 19.33 16.03
C ALA A 59 2.96 19.57 15.60
N GLY A 60 2.29 20.49 16.31
CA GLY A 60 1.08 21.14 15.84
C GLY A 60 1.37 22.19 14.76
N SER A 61 1.88 21.80 13.59
CA SER A 61 2.04 22.74 12.47
C SER A 61 2.18 22.01 11.15
N ILE A 62 1.40 22.44 10.16
CA ILE A 62 1.35 22.00 8.75
C ILE A 62 0.31 20.88 8.47
N VAL A 63 -0.92 21.10 8.93
CA VAL A 63 -2.09 20.87 8.05
C VAL A 63 -2.50 22.23 7.47
N ASP A 64 -1.59 22.86 6.74
CA ASP A 64 -1.91 24.05 5.97
C ASP A 64 -2.63 23.59 4.70
N PHE A 65 -3.96 23.59 4.80
CA PHE A 65 -4.89 23.48 3.70
C PHE A 65 -5.06 24.88 3.10
N PRO A 66 -4.97 25.00 1.78
CA PRO A 66 -6.22 25.22 1.02
C PRO A 66 -6.58 24.10 0.05
#